data_AF-A0A1Q3AEE1-F1
#
_entry.id   AF-A0A1Q3AEE1-F1
#
_cell.length_a   1.000
_cell.length_b   1.000
_cell.length_c   1.000
_cell.angle_alpha   90.00
_cell.angle_beta   90.00
_cell.angle_gamma   90.00
#
_symmetry.space_group_name_H-M   'P 1'
#
loop_
_entity.id
_entity.type
_entity.pdbx_description
1 polymer ?
#
loop_
_entity_poly.entity_id
_entity_poly.type
_entity_poly.pdbx_seq_one_letter_code
_entity_poly.pdbx_strand_id
1 'polypeptide(L)'
;MSSVLVDRPKSELTAEELEQLEEFEFKHGPLSLINDSVISKNPVIISLRNNHKIIARVKAFDRHCNMILENVKELWTEKKGKRVVNKERFISKLFLRGDSVIVVLKAPVQ
;
A
#
# COMPACT_ATOMS: atom_id res chain seq x y z
N MET A 1 7.49 -26.63 0.17
CA MET A 1 7.58 -26.42 1.64
C MET A 1 6.66 -25.29 2.10
N SER A 2 6.46 -24.21 1.34
CA SER A 2 5.64 -23.07 1.76
C SER A 2 4.11 -23.30 1.76
N SER A 3 3.56 -24.12 0.85
CA SER A 3 2.11 -24.38 0.82
C SER A 3 1.58 -25.08 2.08
N VAL A 4 2.42 -25.91 2.71
CA VAL A 4 2.05 -26.66 3.92
C VAL A 4 1.91 -25.75 5.15
N LEU A 5 2.55 -24.57 5.13
CA LEU A 5 2.49 -23.60 6.23
C LEU A 5 1.24 -22.72 6.16
N VAL A 6 0.65 -22.52 4.97
CA VAL A 6 -0.52 -21.65 4.76
C VAL A 6 -1.80 -22.26 5.35
N ASP A 7 -1.94 -23.59 5.26
CA ASP A 7 -3.14 -24.29 5.71
C ASP A 7 -3.15 -24.58 7.22
N ARG A 8 -2.02 -24.38 7.91
CA ARG A 8 -1.90 -24.58 9.36
C ARG A 8 -2.35 -23.33 10.13
N PRO A 9 -2.99 -23.50 11.30
CA PRO A 9 -3.38 -22.36 12.12
C PRO A 9 -2.14 -21.62 12.65
N LYS A 10 -2.15 -20.28 12.55
CA LYS A 10 -1.02 -19.42 12.94
C LYS A 10 -0.62 -19.56 14.42
N SER A 11 -1.50 -20.08 15.27
CA SER A 11 -1.23 -20.33 16.70
C SER A 11 -0.28 -21.51 16.97
N GLU A 12 -0.12 -22.42 16.00
CA GLU A 12 0.72 -23.62 16.14
C GLU A 12 2.11 -23.46 15.51
N LEU A 13 2.37 -22.32 14.87
CA LEU A 13 3.62 -22.04 14.19
C LEU A 13 4.63 -21.44 15.18
N THR A 14 5.89 -21.81 15.02
CA THR A 14 7.01 -21.17 15.70
C THR A 14 7.23 -19.73 15.18
N ALA A 15 7.99 -18.93 15.91
CA ALA A 15 8.29 -17.54 15.51
C ALA A 15 9.02 -17.48 14.15
N GLU A 16 9.93 -18.42 13.89
CA GLU A 16 10.67 -18.50 12.62
C GLU A 16 9.75 -18.89 11.46
N GLU A 17 8.84 -19.86 11.68
CA GLU A 17 7.86 -20.26 10.66
C GLU A 17 6.86 -19.13 10.35
N LEU A 18 6.48 -18.32 11.34
CA LEU A 18 5.63 -17.15 11.16
C LEU A 18 6.30 -16.09 10.28
N GLU A 19 7.59 -15.82 10.48
CA GLU A 19 8.36 -14.88 9.66
C GLU A 19 8.49 -15.39 8.22
N GLN A 20 8.78 -16.68 8.04
CA GLN A 20 8.82 -17.31 6.72
C GLN A 20 7.47 -17.27 6.01
N LEU A 21 6.38 -17.47 6.75
CA LEU A 21 5.01 -17.36 6.21
C LEU A 21 4.72 -15.92 5.76
N GLU A 22 5.06 -14.93 6.57
CA GLU A 22 4.86 -13.51 6.26
C GLU A 22 5.66 -13.09 5.01
N GLU A 23 6.94 -13.48 4.91
CA GLU A 23 7.73 -13.27 3.70
C GLU A 23 7.12 -13.95 2.47
N PHE A 24 6.60 -15.16 2.63
CA PHE A 24 5.97 -15.89 1.54
C PHE A 24 4.67 -15.22 1.09
N GLU A 25 3.82 -14.80 2.03
CA GLU A 25 2.58 -14.03 1.78
C GLU A 25 2.89 -12.69 1.08
N PHE A 26 4.00 -12.02 1.42
CA PHE A 26 4.42 -10.79 0.74
C PHE A 26 4.94 -11.01 -0.68
N LYS A 27 5.62 -12.13 -0.93
CA LYS A 27 6.19 -12.43 -2.26
C LYS A 27 5.15 -13.01 -3.23
N HIS A 28 4.25 -13.86 -2.75
CA HIS A 28 3.34 -14.64 -3.61
C HIS A 28 1.86 -14.30 -3.39
N GLY A 29 1.53 -13.50 -2.37
CA GLY A 29 0.15 -13.12 -2.04
C GLY A 29 -0.28 -11.79 -2.68
N PRO A 30 -1.43 -11.24 -2.25
CA PRO A 30 -1.99 -10.00 -2.81
C PRO A 30 -1.11 -8.77 -2.56
N LEU A 31 -0.29 -8.77 -1.50
CA LEU A 31 0.63 -7.69 -1.18
C LEU A 31 1.88 -7.67 -2.09
N SER A 32 2.08 -8.71 -2.92
CA SER A 32 3.16 -8.76 -3.91
C SER A 32 3.13 -7.57 -4.86
N LEU A 33 1.94 -7.04 -5.19
CA LEU A 33 1.81 -5.85 -6.02
C LEU A 33 2.51 -4.61 -5.41
N ILE A 34 2.44 -4.46 -4.09
CA ILE A 34 3.11 -3.38 -3.36
C ILE A 34 4.60 -3.67 -3.26
N ASN A 35 4.98 -4.92 -2.97
CA ASN A 35 6.37 -5.35 -2.92
C ASN A 35 7.11 -5.09 -4.26
N ASP A 36 6.50 -5.48 -5.37
CA ASP A 36 6.98 -5.19 -6.72
C ASP A 36 7.16 -3.69 -6.94
N SER A 37 6.23 -2.87 -6.44
CA SER A 37 6.29 -1.42 -6.58
C SER A 37 7.43 -0.80 -5.77
N VAL A 38 7.78 -1.38 -4.62
CA VAL A 38 8.96 -0.98 -3.82
C VAL A 38 10.25 -1.31 -4.55
N ILE A 39 10.37 -2.53 -5.10
CA ILE A 39 11.57 -3.01 -5.81
C ILE A 39 11.78 -2.23 -7.11
N SER A 40 10.74 -2.12 -7.94
CA SER A 40 10.77 -1.39 -9.21
C SER A 40 10.84 0.13 -9.03
N LYS A 41 10.54 0.63 -7.82
CA LYS A 41 10.38 2.07 -7.52
C LYS A 41 9.31 2.74 -8.40
N ASN A 42 8.34 1.95 -8.88
CA ASN A 42 7.24 2.43 -9.69
C ASN A 42 6.26 3.24 -8.83
N PRO A 43 5.66 4.30 -9.39
CA PRO A 43 4.64 5.05 -8.68
C PRO A 43 3.37 4.20 -8.51
N VAL A 44 2.71 4.38 -7.37
CA VAL A 44 1.43 3.77 -7.04
C VAL A 44 0.37 4.86 -6.88
N ILE A 45 -0.87 4.51 -7.21
CA ILE A 45 -2.04 5.34 -6.95
C ILE A 45 -2.84 4.67 -5.83
N ILE A 46 -3.07 5.40 -4.74
CA ILE A 46 -3.75 4.92 -3.54
C ILE A 46 -5.03 5.72 -3.38
N SER A 47 -6.17 5.04 -3.28
CA SER A 47 -7.45 5.67 -2.96
C SER A 47 -7.73 5.52 -1.47
N LEU A 48 -7.97 6.64 -0.79
CA LEU A 48 -8.23 6.71 0.64
C LEU A 48 -9.73 6.77 0.96
N ARG A 49 -10.08 6.46 2.22
CA ARG A 49 -11.45 6.50 2.76
C ARG A 49 -12.06 7.90 2.81
N ASN A 50 -11.24 8.93 2.93
CA ASN A 50 -11.67 10.34 2.87
C ASN A 50 -11.90 10.84 1.43
N ASN A 51 -11.93 9.95 0.44
CA ASN A 51 -12.06 10.28 -0.99
C ASN A 51 -10.90 11.11 -1.56
N HIS A 52 -9.74 11.13 -0.87
CA HIS A 52 -8.51 11.66 -1.43
C HIS A 52 -7.79 10.56 -2.22
N LYS A 53 -7.06 10.96 -3.26
CA LYS A 53 -6.20 10.07 -4.04
C LYS A 53 -4.76 10.50 -3.87
N ILE A 54 -3.89 9.55 -3.58
CA ILE A 54 -2.47 9.76 -3.42
C ILE A 54 -1.74 9.12 -4.59
N ILE A 55 -0.84 9.85 -5.23
CA ILE A 55 0.16 9.32 -6.15
C ILE A 55 1.50 9.42 -5.44
N ALA A 56 2.18 8.30 -5.24
CA ALA A 56 3.42 8.28 -4.47
C ALA A 56 4.33 7.11 -4.87
N ARG A 57 5.57 7.13 -4.39
CA ARG A 57 6.46 5.96 -4.43
C ARG A 57 6.50 5.33 -3.05
N VAL A 58 6.29 4.01 -2.98
CA VAL A 58 6.37 3.26 -1.73
C VAL A 58 7.84 2.97 -1.41
N LYS A 59 8.26 3.28 -0.19
CA LYS A 59 9.59 2.93 0.34
C LYS A 59 9.59 1.68 1.21
N ALA A 60 8.55 1.54 2.02
CA ALA A 60 8.34 0.37 2.87
C ALA A 60 6.84 0.20 3.10
N PHE A 61 6.43 -1.02 3.40
CA PHE A 61 5.07 -1.36 3.80
C PHE A 61 5.10 -2.46 4.88
N ASP A 62 3.96 -2.71 5.52
CA ASP A 62 3.79 -3.80 6.47
C ASP A 62 2.53 -4.65 6.20
N ARG A 63 2.32 -5.68 7.01
CA ARG A 63 1.14 -6.56 6.95
C ARG A 63 -0.21 -5.88 7.15
N HIS A 64 -0.24 -4.68 7.73
CA HIS A 64 -1.46 -3.91 7.92
C HIS A 64 -1.71 -2.91 6.78
N CYS A 65 -0.91 -2.97 5.71
CA CYS A 65 -0.89 -1.96 4.64
C CYS A 65 -0.52 -0.55 5.15
N ASN A 66 0.16 -0.42 6.28
CA ASN A 66 0.82 0.86 6.60
C ASN A 66 1.97 1.04 5.62
N MET A 67 2.18 2.27 5.14
CA MET A 67 3.16 2.56 4.09
C MET A 67 3.98 3.79 4.43
N ILE A 68 5.28 3.70 4.17
CA ILE A 68 6.17 4.85 4.09
C ILE A 68 6.23 5.28 2.63
N LEU A 69 5.81 6.50 2.36
CA LEU A 69 5.71 7.06 1.01
C LEU A 69 6.68 8.22 0.84
N GLU A 70 7.25 8.34 -0.35
CA GLU A 70 8.06 9.48 -0.77
C GLU A 70 7.50 10.12 -2.05
N ASN A 71 7.76 11.42 -2.22
CA ASN A 71 7.29 12.23 -3.35
C ASN A 71 5.77 12.12 -3.53
N VAL A 72 5.05 12.37 -2.44
CA VAL A 72 3.61 12.18 -2.35
C VAL A 72 2.91 13.37 -2.96
N LYS A 73 2.05 13.10 -3.94
CA LYS A 73 1.09 14.05 -4.49
C LYS A 73 -0.32 13.63 -4.06
N GLU A 74 -0.92 14.41 -3.18
CA GLU A 74 -2.30 14.21 -2.72
C GLU A 74 -3.25 15.06 -3.56
N LEU A 75 -4.33 14.44 -4.03
CA LEU A 75 -5.34 15.00 -4.91
C LEU A 75 -6.71 14.85 -4.25
N TRP A 76 -7.45 15.95 -4.13
CA TRP A 76 -8.83 15.90 -3.65
C TRP A 76 -9.67 16.99 -4.30
N THR A 77 -10.99 16.81 -4.20
CA THR A 77 -11.96 17.71 -4.78
C THR A 77 -12.83 18.28 -3.68
N GLU A 78 -12.86 19.60 -3.54
CA GLU A 78 -13.78 20.29 -2.64
C GLU A 78 -15.00 20.78 -3.42
N LYS A 79 -16.19 20.44 -2.93
CA LYS A 79 -17.45 20.95 -3.46
C LYS A 79 -17.96 22.08 -2.56
N LYS A 80 -17.91 23.31 -3.05
CA LYS A 80 -18.54 24.48 -2.41
C LYS A 80 -19.77 24.88 -3.24
N GLY A 81 -20.93 24.38 -2.83
CA GLY A 81 -22.19 24.57 -3.57
C GLY A 81 -22.16 23.88 -4.94
N LYS A 82 -22.37 24.65 -6.02
CA LYS A 82 -22.29 24.17 -7.41
C LYS A 82 -20.85 24.14 -7.96
N ARG A 83 -19.89 24.78 -7.28
CA ARG A 83 -18.51 24.85 -7.76
C ARG A 83 -17.69 23.67 -7.23
N VAL A 84 -17.05 22.97 -8.14
CA VAL A 84 -16.14 21.85 -7.88
C VAL A 84 -14.72 22.39 -8.08
N VAL A 85 -13.92 22.37 -7.01
CA VAL A 85 -12.54 22.86 -7.05
C VAL A 85 -11.61 21.67 -6.79
N ASN A 86 -10.73 21.39 -7.74
CA ASN A 86 -9.68 20.40 -7.57
C ASN A 86 -8.50 21.03 -6.85
N LYS A 87 -8.03 20.39 -5.79
CA LYS A 87 -6.86 20.80 -5.02
C LYS A 87 -5.82 19.70 -5.04
N GLU A 88 -4.57 20.14 -4.97
CA GLU A 88 -3.44 19.25 -4.85
C GLU A 88 -2.46 19.76 -3.79
N ARG A 89 -1.77 18.82 -3.15
CA ARG A 89 -0.69 19.10 -2.20
C ARG A 89 0.48 18.16 -2.47
N PHE A 90 1.69 18.69 -2.34
CA PHE A 90 2.91 17.91 -2.37
C PHE A 90 3.46 17.71 -0.95
N ILE A 91 3.90 16.49 -0.65
CA ILE A 91 4.53 16.13 0.62
C ILE A 91 5.76 15.27 0.29
N SER A 92 6.93 15.69 0.78
CA SER A 92 8.19 14.98 0.47
C SER A 92 8.23 13.56 1.03
N LYS A 93 7.79 13.38 2.29
CA LYS A 93 7.74 12.09 2.99
C LYS A 93 6.46 12.00 3.81
N LEU A 94 5.76 10.88 3.74
CA LEU A 94 4.50 10.65 4.45
C LEU A 94 4.48 9.23 5.03
N PHE A 95 4.07 9.12 6.29
CA PHE A 95 3.62 7.85 6.86
C PHE A 95 2.11 7.74 6.68
N LEU A 96 1.65 6.68 6.01
CA LEU A 96 0.25 6.40 5.76
C LEU A 96 -0.18 5.17 6.55
N ARG A 97 -1.27 5.31 7.31
CA ARG A 97 -1.89 4.19 8.03
C ARG A 97 -2.79 3.38 7.10
N GLY A 98 -2.73 2.05 7.19
CA GLY A 98 -3.38 1.14 6.24
C GLY A 98 -4.90 1.01 6.39
N ASP A 99 -5.47 1.38 7.54
CA ASP A 99 -6.93 1.40 7.78
C ASP A 99 -7.68 2.40 6.87
N SER A 100 -6.97 3.42 6.41
CA SER A 100 -7.47 4.47 5.54
C SER A 100 -7.41 4.10 4.06
N VAL A 101 -6.66 3.06 3.70
CA VAL A 101 -6.47 2.60 2.31
C VAL A 101 -7.66 1.75 1.88
N ILE A 102 -8.21 2.05 0.68
CA ILE A 102 -9.28 1.25 0.07
C ILE A 102 -8.73 0.41 -1.08
N VAL A 103 -8.05 1.04 -2.03
CA VAL A 103 -7.49 0.38 -3.23
C VAL A 103 -6.11 0.94 -3.51
N VAL A 104 -5.19 0.05 -3.89
CA VAL A 104 -3.85 0.37 -4.38
C VAL A 104 -3.73 -0.11 -5.82
N LEU A 105 -3.29 0.78 -6.69
CA LEU A 105 -3.05 0.49 -8.11
C LEU A 105 -1.59 0.76 -8.45
N LYS A 106 -0.91 -0.24 -9.00
CA LYS A 106 0.42 -0.06 -9.60
C LYS A 106 0.24 0.67 -10.92
N ALA A 107 0.83 1.86 -11.06
CA ALA A 107 0.71 2.60 -12.32
C ALA A 107 1.45 1.82 -13.42
N PRO A 108 0.86 1.68 -14.63
CA PRO A 108 1.58 1.12 -15.76
C PRO A 108 2.73 2.07 -16.11
N VAL A 109 3.95 1.56 -16.04
CA VAL A 109 5.13 2.26 -16.55
C VAL A 109 5.30 1.73 -17.97
N GLN A 110 5.14 2.62 -18.95
CA GLN A 110 5.47 2.32 -20.35
C GLN A 110 6.96 2.04 -20.50
#